data_AF-A8MAV5-F1
#
_entry.id   AF-A8MAV5-F1
#
_cell.length_a   1.000
_cell.length_b   1.000
_cell.length_c   1.000
_cell.angle_alpha   90.00
_cell.angle_beta   90.00
_cell.angle_gamma   90.00
#
_symmetry.space_group_name_H-M   'P 1'
#
loop_
_entity.id
_entity.type
_entity.pdbx_description
1 polymer ?
#
loop_
_entity_poly.entity_id
_entity_poly.type
_entity_poly.pdbx_seq_one_letter_code
_entity_poly.pdbx_strand_id
1 'polypeptide(L)'
;MSVPASLVILPSSVVMLFIHAAGSYLGFRGLSIPRRVGVYVSVFEVLYYVLVSSLALSMLPTWLMLLIVLMLIIHLIGVFAYFKGYLGRYASKQVLMYYGFYELLEFAIILAIVINLA
;
A
#
# COMPACT_ATOMS: atom_id res chain seq x y z
N MET A 1 19.85 19.93 7.49
CA MET A 1 20.03 18.54 7.95
C MET A 1 19.01 17.71 7.19
N SER A 2 19.43 16.68 6.45
CA SER A 2 18.49 15.74 5.83
C SER A 2 17.89 14.86 6.93
N VAL A 3 16.59 14.59 6.83
CA VAL A 3 15.92 13.62 7.72
C VAL A 3 16.48 12.24 7.38
N PRO A 4 16.92 11.43 8.36
CA PRO A 4 17.34 10.06 8.09
C PRO A 4 16.22 9.26 7.41
N ALA A 5 16.55 8.55 6.33
CA ALA A 5 15.60 7.73 5.58
C ALA A 5 14.82 6.75 6.47
N SER A 6 15.47 6.23 7.52
CA SER A 6 14.87 5.35 8.53
C SER A 6 13.68 5.97 9.27
N LEU A 7 13.70 7.29 9.50
CA LEU A 7 12.61 8.02 10.16
C LEU A 7 11.39 8.23 9.25
N VAL A 8 11.54 7.98 7.95
CA VAL A 8 10.43 8.00 6.98
C VAL A 8 9.98 6.57 6.72
N ILE A 9 10.90 5.70 6.33
CA ILE A 9 10.56 4.36 5.83
C ILE A 9 9.96 3.48 6.93
N LEU A 10 10.53 3.46 8.13
CA LEU A 10 10.05 2.57 9.19
C LEU A 10 8.66 2.99 9.70
N PRO A 11 8.41 4.25 10.11
CA PRO A 11 7.09 4.62 10.62
C PRO A 11 6.01 4.44 9.55
N SER A 12 6.28 4.84 8.30
CA SER A 12 5.34 4.66 7.21
C SER A 12 5.03 3.18 6.94
N SER A 13 6.05 2.33 6.89
CA SER A 13 5.86 0.90 6.64
C SER A 13 5.11 0.21 7.78
N VAL A 14 5.39 0.57 9.04
CA VAL A 14 4.69 0.04 10.21
C VAL A 14 3.22 0.47 10.23
N VAL A 15 2.93 1.73 9.92
CA VAL A 15 1.53 2.20 9.83
C VAL A 15 0.77 1.43 8.76
N MET A 16 1.34 1.27 7.57
CA MET A 16 0.69 0.54 6.48
C MET A 16 0.53 -0.94 6.79
N LEU A 17 1.52 -1.56 7.44
CA LEU A 17 1.42 -2.92 7.96
C LEU A 17 0.20 -3.09 8.86
N PHE A 18 -0.02 -2.18 9.82
CA PHE A 18 -1.16 -2.28 10.72
C PHE A 18 -2.50 -2.07 10.01
N ILE A 19 -2.57 -1.11 9.08
CA ILE A 19 -3.77 -0.85 8.29
C ILE A 19 -4.14 -2.09 7.47
N HIS A 20 -3.18 -2.71 6.78
CA HIS A 20 -3.39 -3.90 5.98
C HIS A 20 -3.65 -5.15 6.81
N ALA A 21 -3.01 -5.29 7.97
CA ALA A 21 -3.32 -6.38 8.89
C ALA A 21 -4.77 -6.28 9.39
N ALA A 22 -5.21 -5.07 9.75
CA ALA A 22 -6.59 -4.81 10.16
C ALA A 22 -7.56 -5.03 8.98
N GLY A 23 -7.23 -4.54 7.79
CA GLY A 23 -8.01 -4.72 6.56
C GLY A 23 -8.20 -6.19 6.19
N SER A 24 -7.12 -6.96 6.27
CA SER A 24 -7.10 -8.42 6.09
C SER A 24 -7.97 -9.12 7.12
N TYR A 25 -7.80 -8.81 8.41
CA TYR A 25 -8.60 -9.38 9.50
C TYR A 25 -10.10 -9.12 9.31
N LEU A 26 -10.48 -7.86 9.07
CA LEU A 26 -11.86 -7.49 8.80
C LEU A 26 -12.38 -8.15 7.52
N GLY A 27 -11.53 -8.30 6.51
CA GLY A 27 -11.83 -8.99 5.27
C GLY A 27 -12.18 -10.47 5.44
N PHE A 28 -11.38 -11.21 6.21
CA PHE A 28 -11.69 -12.60 6.57
C PHE A 28 -13.00 -12.74 7.36
N ARG A 29 -13.43 -11.68 8.06
CA ARG A 29 -14.71 -11.60 8.76
C ARG A 29 -15.87 -11.15 7.86
N GLY A 30 -15.62 -10.89 6.58
CA GLY A 30 -16.63 -10.41 5.63
C GLY A 30 -17.04 -8.95 5.81
N LEU A 31 -16.26 -8.18 6.58
CA LEU A 31 -16.55 -6.81 6.97
C LEU A 31 -15.87 -5.75 6.09
N SER A 32 -14.96 -6.14 5.19
CA SER A 32 -14.31 -5.22 4.23
C SER A 32 -14.91 -5.30 2.83
N ILE A 33 -14.71 -4.26 2.03
CA ILE A 33 -15.05 -4.22 0.60
C ILE A 33 -13.75 -3.96 -0.17
N PRO A 34 -13.37 -4.73 -1.19
CA PRO A 34 -14.01 -5.92 -1.74
C PRO A 34 -13.70 -7.19 -0.93
N ARG A 35 -14.76 -7.95 -0.60
CA ARG A 35 -14.77 -9.10 0.35
C ARG A 35 -13.89 -10.32 0.00
N ARG A 36 -13.31 -10.39 -1.20
CA ARG A 36 -12.62 -11.61 -1.67
C ARG A 36 -11.20 -11.32 -2.10
N VAL A 37 -11.02 -10.70 -3.27
CA VAL A 37 -9.69 -10.41 -3.81
C VAL A 37 -8.94 -9.42 -2.92
N GLY A 38 -9.63 -8.43 -2.36
CA GLY A 38 -9.03 -7.43 -1.47
C GLY A 38 -8.40 -8.01 -0.21
N VAL A 39 -8.88 -9.14 0.30
CA VAL A 39 -8.30 -9.80 1.48
C VAL A 39 -6.92 -10.34 1.16
N TYR A 40 -6.77 -11.03 0.03
CA TYR A 40 -5.47 -11.59 -0.38
C TYR A 40 -4.47 -10.51 -0.78
N VAL A 41 -4.95 -9.42 -1.41
CA VAL A 41 -4.13 -8.24 -1.70
C VAL A 41 -3.60 -7.63 -0.40
N SER A 42 -4.47 -7.42 0.57
CA SER A 42 -4.08 -6.84 1.86
C SER A 42 -3.11 -7.75 2.64
N VAL A 43 -3.27 -9.08 2.58
CA VAL A 43 -2.30 -10.02 3.16
C VAL A 43 -0.94 -9.92 2.47
N PHE A 44 -0.94 -9.84 1.13
CA PHE A 44 0.29 -9.63 0.38
C PHE A 44 0.96 -8.29 0.75
N GLU A 45 0.19 -7.23 0.95
CA GLU A 45 0.69 -5.92 1.36
C GLU A 45 1.26 -5.94 2.78
N VAL A 46 0.69 -6.72 3.71
CA VAL A 46 1.32 -6.97 5.01
C VAL A 46 2.71 -7.57 4.82
N LEU A 47 2.85 -8.63 4.02
CA LEU A 47 4.15 -9.27 3.79
C LEU A 47 5.13 -8.31 3.12
N TYR A 48 4.67 -7.53 2.15
CA TYR A 48 5.45 -6.48 1.50
C TYR A 48 5.99 -5.47 2.53
N TYR A 49 5.15 -4.92 3.40
CA TYR A 49 5.59 -3.94 4.40
C TYR A 49 6.47 -4.55 5.50
N VAL A 50 6.31 -5.85 5.84
CA VAL A 50 7.28 -6.57 6.68
C VAL A 50 8.65 -6.60 6.00
N LEU A 51 8.70 -6.96 4.72
CA LEU A 51 9.96 -7.05 3.97
C LEU A 51 10.63 -5.67 3.83
N VAL A 52 9.87 -4.63 3.50
CA VAL A 52 10.39 -3.26 3.46
C VAL A 52 10.92 -2.87 4.84
N SER A 53 10.16 -3.07 5.92
CA SER A 53 10.59 -2.67 7.27
C SER A 53 11.84 -3.43 7.75
N SER A 54 11.93 -4.72 7.46
CA SER A 54 13.04 -5.59 7.91
C SER A 54 14.32 -5.39 7.12
N LEU A 55 14.22 -5.05 5.83
CA LEU A 55 15.38 -4.96 4.93
C LEU A 55 15.77 -3.52 4.58
N ALA A 56 14.92 -2.52 4.85
CA ALA A 56 15.21 -1.11 4.53
C ALA A 56 16.45 -0.53 5.20
N LEU A 57 16.90 -1.10 6.33
CA LEU A 57 18.10 -0.67 7.04
C LEU A 57 19.36 -1.47 6.66
N SER A 58 19.23 -2.42 5.74
CA SER A 58 20.33 -3.25 5.23
C SER A 58 20.62 -2.90 3.75
N MET A 59 21.61 -3.54 3.12
CA MET A 59 21.76 -3.42 1.66
C MET A 59 20.50 -3.97 0.99
N LEU A 60 19.69 -3.06 0.45
CA LEU A 60 18.42 -3.39 -0.15
C LEU A 60 18.64 -4.28 -1.37
N PRO A 61 18.10 -5.52 -1.39
CA PRO A 61 18.25 -6.38 -2.55
C PRO A 61 17.59 -5.77 -3.78
N THR A 62 18.19 -5.92 -4.97
CA THR A 62 17.64 -5.37 -6.22
C THR A 62 16.21 -5.82 -6.49
N TRP A 63 15.86 -7.06 -6.14
CA TRP A 63 14.50 -7.58 -6.30
C TRP A 63 13.47 -6.84 -5.43
N LEU A 64 13.86 -6.40 -4.23
CA LEU A 64 12.98 -5.64 -3.33
C LEU A 64 12.75 -4.23 -3.87
N MET A 65 13.77 -3.63 -4.48
CA MET A 65 13.61 -2.34 -5.14
C MET A 65 12.65 -2.42 -6.33
N LEU A 66 12.77 -3.46 -7.16
CA LEU A 66 11.82 -3.71 -8.25
C LEU A 66 10.40 -3.90 -7.73
N LEU A 67 10.23 -4.62 -6.61
CA LEU A 67 8.93 -4.81 -5.98
C LEU A 67 8.33 -3.48 -5.48
N ILE A 68 9.11 -2.63 -4.84
CA ILE A 68 8.66 -1.31 -4.37
C ILE A 68 8.20 -0.44 -5.55
N VAL A 69 8.95 -0.42 -6.65
CA VAL A 69 8.56 0.33 -7.87
C VAL A 69 7.30 -0.24 -8.50
N LEU A 70 7.16 -1.57 -8.53
CA LEU A 70 5.94 -2.21 -9.02
C LEU A 70 4.73 -1.83 -8.16
N MET A 71 4.89 -1.83 -6.83
CA MET A 71 3.84 -1.42 -5.89
C MET A 71 3.42 0.03 -6.11
N LEU A 72 4.39 0.93 -6.37
CA LEU A 72 4.11 2.32 -6.71
C LEU A 72 3.23 2.44 -7.97
N ILE A 73 3.56 1.68 -9.02
CA ILE A 73 2.80 1.68 -10.28
C ILE A 73 1.39 1.12 -10.08
N ILE A 74 1.25 0.01 -9.35
CA ILE A 74 -0.05 -0.61 -9.07
C ILE A 74 -0.97 0.37 -8.36
N HIS A 75 -0.47 1.06 -7.33
CA HIS A 75 -1.26 2.05 -6.58
C HIS A 75 -1.64 3.25 -7.45
N LEU A 76 -0.75 3.71 -8.34
CA LEU A 76 -1.09 4.78 -9.28
C LEU A 76 -2.23 4.37 -10.24
N ILE A 77 -2.21 3.12 -10.73
CA ILE A 77 -3.29 2.56 -11.54
C ILE A 77 -4.58 2.46 -10.72
N GLY A 78 -4.48 2.00 -9.46
CA GLY A 78 -5.58 1.94 -8.50
C GLY A 78 -6.26 3.29 -8.32
N VAL A 79 -5.50 4.32 -7.97
CA VAL A 79 -5.97 5.72 -7.85
C VAL A 79 -6.79 6.13 -9.07
N PHE A 80 -6.26 5.91 -10.27
CA PHE A 80 -6.96 6.26 -11.51
C PHE A 80 -8.25 5.47 -11.68
N ALA A 81 -8.21 4.14 -11.49
CA ALA A 81 -9.36 3.27 -11.66
C ALA A 81 -10.51 3.60 -10.67
N TYR A 82 -10.18 3.91 -9.42
CA TYR A 82 -11.16 4.29 -8.40
C TYR A 82 -11.79 5.66 -8.70
N PHE A 83 -10.99 6.70 -8.97
CA PHE A 83 -11.54 8.04 -9.25
C PHE A 83 -12.29 8.12 -10.58
N LYS A 84 -11.91 7.34 -11.59
CA LYS A 84 -12.68 7.22 -12.85
C LYS A 84 -13.93 6.37 -12.72
N GLY A 85 -14.09 5.64 -11.61
CA GLY A 85 -15.26 4.81 -11.36
C GLY A 85 -15.30 3.54 -12.22
N TYR A 86 -14.17 3.06 -12.72
CA TYR A 86 -14.11 1.82 -13.52
C TYR A 86 -14.58 0.59 -12.75
N LEU A 87 -14.53 0.66 -11.42
CA LEU A 87 -15.02 -0.36 -10.49
C LEU A 87 -16.47 -0.11 -10.03
N GLY A 88 -17.23 0.77 -10.70
CA GLY A 88 -18.62 1.13 -10.40
C GLY A 88 -19.60 -0.04 -10.32
N ARG A 89 -19.28 -1.18 -10.95
CA ARG A 89 -20.09 -2.41 -10.83
C ARG A 89 -20.00 -3.06 -9.44
N TYR A 90 -18.94 -2.80 -8.67
CA TYR A 90 -18.63 -3.50 -7.43
C TYR A 90 -18.91 -2.69 -6.16
N ALA A 91 -19.00 -1.36 -6.26
CA ALA A 91 -19.18 -0.49 -5.11
C ALA A 91 -19.85 0.84 -5.50
N SER A 92 -20.43 1.52 -4.51
CA SER A 92 -21.02 2.85 -4.71
C SER A 92 -19.94 3.90 -5.00
N LYS A 93 -20.34 5.01 -5.65
CA LYS A 93 -19.43 6.13 -5.93
C LYS A 93 -18.70 6.64 -4.69
N GLN A 94 -19.39 6.75 -3.56
CA GLN A 94 -18.78 7.20 -2.29
C GLN A 94 -17.69 6.24 -1.82
N VAL A 95 -17.95 4.93 -1.88
CA VAL A 95 -16.97 3.91 -1.52
C VAL A 95 -15.77 3.94 -2.47
N LEU A 96 -16.00 4.09 -3.79
CA LEU A 96 -14.91 4.21 -4.75
C LEU A 96 -14.05 5.46 -4.53
N MET A 97 -14.66 6.61 -4.19
CA MET A 97 -13.91 7.82 -3.84
C MET A 97 -13.05 7.59 -2.59
N TYR A 98 -13.59 6.93 -1.56
CA TYR A 98 -12.84 6.59 -0.36
C TYR A 98 -11.61 5.72 -0.69
N TYR A 99 -11.79 4.65 -1.46
CA TYR A 99 -10.67 3.80 -1.88
C TYR A 99 -9.69 4.52 -2.81
N GLY A 100 -10.15 5.44 -3.66
CA GLY A 100 -9.26 6.28 -4.47
C GLY A 100 -8.35 7.18 -3.64
N PHE A 101 -8.87 7.78 -2.56
CA PHE A 101 -8.03 8.55 -1.62
C PHE A 101 -7.09 7.66 -0.82
N TYR A 102 -7.56 6.48 -0.41
CA TYR A 102 -6.74 5.49 0.28
C TYR A 102 -5.54 5.06 -0.58
N GLU A 103 -5.78 4.69 -1.83
CA GLU A 103 -4.74 4.31 -2.79
C GLU A 103 -3.77 5.46 -3.07
N LEU A 104 -4.26 6.71 -3.08
CA LEU A 104 -3.44 7.90 -3.28
C LEU A 104 -2.51 8.14 -2.09
N LEU A 105 -3.01 7.93 -0.87
CA LEU A 105 -2.21 8.00 0.34
C LEU A 105 -1.10 6.93 0.33
N GLU A 106 -1.46 5.70 -0.02
CA GLU A 106 -0.50 4.60 -0.09
C GLU A 106 0.55 4.82 -1.20
N PHE A 107 0.13 5.31 -2.37
CA PHE A 107 1.03 5.76 -3.42
C PHE A 107 2.02 6.83 -2.91
N ALA A 108 1.53 7.85 -2.21
CA ALA A 108 2.38 8.92 -1.68
C ALA A 108 3.39 8.40 -0.65
N ILE A 109 2.99 7.42 0.17
CA ILE A 109 3.88 6.75 1.12
C ILE A 109 4.96 5.95 0.39
N ILE A 110 4.58 5.15 -0.61
CA ILE A 110 5.56 4.36 -1.38
C ILE A 110 6.51 5.29 -2.15
N LEU A 111 6.01 6.41 -2.70
CA LEU A 111 6.84 7.41 -3.35
C LEU A 111 7.86 8.01 -2.38
N ALA A 112 7.42 8.36 -1.17
CA ALA A 112 8.33 8.84 -0.12
C ALA A 112 9.40 7.80 0.23
N ILE A 113 9.04 6.51 0.29
CA ILE A 113 9.99 5.42 0.50
C ILE A 113 11.01 5.37 -0.64
N VAL A 114 10.57 5.40 -1.90
CA VAL A 114 11.46 5.38 -3.09
C VAL A 114 12.43 6.57 -3.07
N ILE A 115 11.95 7.79 -2.80
CA ILE A 115 12.77 9.00 -2.76
C ILE A 115 13.84 8.92 -1.65
N ASN A 116 13.54 8.27 -0.52
CA ASN A 116 14.47 8.14 0.59
C ASN A 116 15.39 6.90 0.48
N LEU A 117 15.17 6.04 -0.51
CA LEU A 117 16.02 4.88 -0.83
C LEU A 117 16.97 5.15 -2.01
N ALA A 118 16.66 6.13 -2.86
CA ALA A 118 17.47 6.58 -3.99
C ALA A 118 18.52 7.62 -3.57
#